data_AF-W8YF03-F1
#
_entry.id   AF-W8YF03-F1
#
_cell.length_a   1.000
_cell.length_b   1.000
_cell.length_c   1.000
_cell.angle_alpha   90.00
_cell.angle_beta   90.00
_cell.angle_gamma   90.00
#
_symmetry.space_group_name_H-M   'P 1'
#
loop_
_entity.id
_entity.type
_entity.pdbx_description
1 polymer ?
#
loop_
_entity_poly.entity_id
_entity_poly.type
_entity_poly.pdbx_seq_one_letter_code
_entity_poly.pdbx_strand_id
1 'polypeptide(L)'
;MKVASCETALGTARIFLKQFEKAEEHFNRSIDLLQKHNEEKLILIVRHNLGLLYATQNLSKLAIRHLSEVTEKNIAHFKAVFLQAREHYKLRKTNIVKELIVKGLAVCMELGNEEYVYHFNILRSLNEDEVIKLLEEVKKVFLTSKSKVYGIS
;
A
#
# COMPACT_ATOMS: atom_id res chain seq x y z
N MET A 1 9.37 -25.84 1.75
CA MET A 1 9.76 -25.03 0.57
C MET A 1 8.73 -25.14 -0.57
N LYS A 2 8.75 -26.16 -1.44
CA LYS A 2 7.85 -26.26 -2.61
C LYS A 2 6.35 -26.15 -2.28
N VAL A 3 5.90 -26.82 -1.22
CA VAL A 3 4.51 -26.77 -0.76
C VAL A 3 4.08 -25.35 -0.41
N ALA A 4 4.91 -24.59 0.32
CA ALA A 4 4.61 -23.20 0.69
C ALA A 4 4.50 -22.28 -0.54
N SER A 5 5.35 -22.48 -1.54
CA SER A 5 5.24 -21.76 -2.82
C SER A 5 3.93 -22.08 -3.55
N CYS A 6 3.49 -23.35 -3.53
CA CYS A 6 2.19 -23.74 -4.09
C CYS A 6 1.02 -23.11 -3.34
N GLU A 7 1.03 -23.15 -2.00
CA GLU A 7 0.03 -22.47 -1.15
C GLU A 7 -0.03 -20.98 -1.49
N THR A 8 1.13 -20.33 -1.62
CA THR A 8 1.20 -18.91 -2.01
C THR A 8 0.60 -18.65 -3.39
N ALA A 9 0.92 -19.48 -4.39
CA ALA A 9 0.38 -19.33 -5.75
C ALA A 9 -1.15 -19.54 -5.79
N LEU A 10 -1.66 -20.55 -5.07
CA LEU A 10 -3.09 -20.80 -4.94
C LEU A 10 -3.80 -19.64 -4.25
N GLY A 11 -3.23 -19.11 -3.15
CA GLY A 11 -3.76 -17.92 -2.48
C GLY A 11 -3.87 -16.73 -3.42
N THR A 12 -2.82 -16.46 -4.20
CA THR A 12 -2.81 -15.36 -5.18
C THR A 12 -3.85 -15.55 -6.28
N ALA A 13 -3.98 -16.76 -6.84
CA ALA A 13 -5.03 -17.05 -7.82
C ALA A 13 -6.44 -16.82 -7.24
N ARG A 14 -6.65 -17.19 -5.98
CA ARG A 14 -7.93 -17.00 -5.29
C ARG A 14 -8.28 -15.53 -5.04
N ILE A 15 -7.30 -14.63 -4.88
CA ILE A 15 -7.56 -13.17 -4.86
C ILE A 15 -8.27 -12.74 -6.14
N PHE A 16 -7.75 -13.17 -7.31
CA PHE A 16 -8.32 -12.80 -8.61
C PHE A 16 -9.69 -13.44 -8.87
N LEU A 17 -9.95 -14.60 -8.28
CA LEU A 17 -11.26 -15.25 -8.27
C LEU A 17 -12.22 -14.68 -7.21
N LYS A 18 -11.80 -13.64 -6.46
CA LYS A 18 -12.55 -13.02 -5.34
C LYS A 18 -12.93 -14.00 -4.22
N GLN A 19 -12.15 -15.06 -4.05
CA GLN A 19 -12.30 -16.05 -2.98
C GLN A 19 -11.39 -15.68 -1.81
N PHE A 20 -11.71 -14.58 -1.12
CA PHE A 20 -10.77 -13.91 -0.23
C PHE A 20 -10.43 -14.71 1.03
N GLU A 21 -11.43 -15.32 1.67
CA GLU A 21 -11.23 -16.14 2.88
C GLU A 21 -10.34 -17.34 2.58
N LYS A 22 -10.61 -17.97 1.44
CA LYS A 22 -9.83 -19.09 0.93
C LYS A 22 -8.43 -18.70 0.49
N ALA A 23 -8.21 -17.47 0.04
CA ALA A 23 -6.88 -16.94 -0.25
C ALA A 23 -6.09 -16.73 1.04
N GLU A 24 -6.72 -16.14 2.07
CA GLU A 24 -6.15 -15.93 3.39
C GLU A 24 -5.72 -17.24 4.06
N GLU A 25 -6.55 -18.27 3.99
CA GLU A 25 -6.24 -19.62 4.49
C GLU A 25 -4.95 -20.18 3.88
N HIS A 26 -4.79 -20.06 2.56
CA HIS A 26 -3.59 -20.49 1.85
C HIS A 26 -2.35 -19.68 2.25
N PHE A 27 -2.49 -18.36 2.42
CA PHE A 27 -1.37 -17.54 2.86
C PHE A 27 -0.94 -17.87 4.30
N ASN A 28 -1.88 -18.12 5.21
CA ASN A 28 -1.57 -18.54 6.57
C ASN A 28 -0.84 -19.89 6.59
N ARG A 29 -1.32 -20.89 5.84
CA ARG A 29 -0.61 -22.18 5.68
C ARG A 29 0.80 -22.02 5.11
N SER A 30 0.96 -21.14 4.12
CA SER A 30 2.27 -20.83 3.56
C SER A 30 3.21 -20.24 4.63
N ILE A 31 2.74 -19.25 5.40
CA ILE A 31 3.52 -18.63 6.48
C ILE A 31 3.92 -19.66 7.53
N ASP A 32 3.00 -20.51 8.00
CA ASP A 32 3.27 -21.54 9.00
C ASP A 32 4.38 -22.51 8.53
N LEU A 33 4.34 -22.90 7.26
CA LEU A 33 5.38 -23.76 6.67
C LEU A 33 6.72 -23.02 6.56
N LEU A 34 6.73 -21.77 6.12
CA LEU A 34 7.95 -20.99 5.95
C LEU A 34 8.60 -20.64 7.29
N GLN A 35 7.81 -20.36 8.32
CA GLN A 35 8.29 -20.11 9.69
C GLN A 35 9.03 -21.31 10.26
N LYS A 36 8.49 -22.53 10.08
CA LYS A 36 9.16 -23.78 10.51
C LYS A 36 10.53 -24.01 9.86
N HIS A 37 10.77 -23.36 8.72
CA HIS A 37 12.04 -23.43 7.98
C HIS A 37 12.87 -22.15 8.07
N ASN A 38 12.46 -21.15 8.86
CA ASN A 38 13.13 -19.85 9.01
C ASN A 38 13.32 -19.08 7.68
N GLU A 39 12.38 -19.23 6.74
CA GLU A 39 12.45 -18.64 5.39
C GLU A 39 11.89 -17.20 5.35
N GLU A 40 12.53 -16.28 6.08
CA GLU A 40 12.01 -14.92 6.29
C GLU A 40 11.78 -14.14 4.98
N LYS A 41 12.67 -14.28 3.99
CA LYS A 41 12.51 -13.61 2.69
C LYS A 41 11.24 -14.07 1.96
N LEU A 42 10.90 -15.35 2.05
CA LEU A 42 9.68 -15.88 1.43
C LEU A 42 8.43 -15.46 2.22
N ILE A 43 8.51 -15.33 3.54
CA ILE A 43 7.42 -14.79 4.36
C ILE A 43 7.06 -13.37 3.91
N LEU A 44 8.05 -12.53 3.58
CA LEU A 44 7.79 -11.19 3.05
C LEU A 44 7.00 -11.19 1.73
N ILE A 45 7.22 -12.18 0.86
CA ILE A 45 6.44 -12.33 -0.37
C ILE A 45 4.98 -12.67 -0.04
N VAL A 46 4.75 -13.58 0.91
CA VAL A 46 3.38 -13.93 1.34
C VAL A 46 2.69 -12.74 2.02
N ARG A 47 3.42 -11.95 2.82
CA ARG A 47 2.92 -10.71 3.42
C ARG A 47 2.54 -9.66 2.38
N HIS A 48 3.31 -9.51 1.31
CA HIS A 48 2.92 -8.66 0.17
C HIS A 48 1.58 -9.12 -0.44
N ASN A 49 1.40 -10.43 -0.62
CA ASN A 49 0.15 -10.98 -1.15
C ASN A 49 -1.05 -10.80 -0.20
N LEU A 50 -0.84 -10.89 1.12
CA LEU A 50 -1.85 -10.49 2.11
C LEU A 50 -2.18 -9.00 2.01
N GLY A 51 -1.18 -8.15 1.79
CA GLY A 51 -1.37 -6.74 1.46
C GLY A 51 -2.28 -6.54 0.24
N LEU A 52 -2.02 -7.28 -0.85
CA LEU A 52 -2.83 -7.27 -2.06
C LEU A 52 -4.25 -7.78 -1.83
N LEU A 53 -4.41 -8.86 -1.06
CA LEU A 53 -5.70 -9.44 -0.68
C LEU A 53 -6.60 -8.40 -0.02
N TYR A 54 -6.12 -7.71 1.01
CA TYR A 54 -6.91 -6.72 1.73
C TYR A 54 -7.10 -5.43 0.92
N ALA A 55 -6.10 -5.01 0.13
CA ALA A 55 -6.23 -3.85 -0.75
C ALA A 55 -7.33 -4.04 -1.81
N THR A 56 -7.47 -5.26 -2.33
CA THR A 56 -8.52 -5.65 -3.30
C THR A 56 -9.93 -5.55 -2.71
N GLN A 57 -10.05 -5.72 -1.39
CA GLN A 57 -11.29 -5.59 -0.64
C GLN A 57 -11.54 -4.17 -0.10
N ASN A 58 -10.70 -3.19 -0.47
CA ASN A 58 -10.70 -1.83 0.10
C ASN A 58 -10.48 -1.77 1.63
N LEU A 59 -9.86 -2.80 2.20
CA LEU A 59 -9.50 -2.85 3.62
C LEU A 59 -8.11 -2.22 3.85
N SER A 60 -7.98 -0.93 3.54
CA SER A 60 -6.68 -0.25 3.46
C SER A 60 -5.85 -0.34 4.74
N LYS A 61 -6.46 -0.28 5.92
CA LYS A 61 -5.73 -0.40 7.20
C LYS A 61 -5.07 -1.78 7.36
N LEU A 62 -5.78 -2.85 6.98
CA LEU A 62 -5.25 -4.22 7.04
C LEU A 62 -4.16 -4.42 5.98
N ALA A 63 -4.38 -3.91 4.77
CA ALA A 63 -3.38 -3.94 3.71
C ALA A 63 -2.07 -3.25 4.15
N ILE A 64 -2.16 -2.02 4.69
CA ILE A 64 -1.02 -1.25 5.17
C ILE A 64 -0.25 -2.01 6.25
N ARG A 65 -0.94 -2.64 7.21
CA ARG A 65 -0.29 -3.44 8.27
C ARG A 65 0.65 -4.52 7.70
N HIS A 66 0.20 -5.26 6.69
CA HIS A 66 1.05 -6.28 6.08
C HIS A 66 2.13 -5.70 5.17
N LEU A 67 1.83 -4.60 4.48
CA LEU A 67 2.77 -3.97 3.56
C LEU A 67 3.91 -3.24 4.29
N SER A 68 3.64 -2.62 5.44
CA SER A 68 4.67 -1.94 6.23
C SER A 68 5.73 -2.93 6.72
N GLU A 69 5.33 -4.12 7.19
CA GLU A 69 6.28 -5.20 7.55
C GLU A 69 7.22 -5.54 6.38
N VAL A 70 6.72 -5.51 5.14
CA VAL A 70 7.51 -5.80 3.93
C VAL A 70 8.45 -4.66 3.60
N THR A 71 7.97 -3.42 3.60
CA THR A 71 8.76 -2.26 3.15
C THR A 71 9.77 -1.79 4.19
N GLU A 72 9.51 -2.02 5.48
CA GLU A 72 10.47 -1.79 6.57
C GLU A 72 11.66 -2.75 6.47
N LYS A 73 11.42 -4.02 6.11
CA LYS A 73 12.47 -5.04 5.98
C LYS A 73 13.14 -5.08 4.61
N ASN A 74 12.41 -4.69 3.56
CA ASN A 74 12.89 -4.73 2.20
C ASN A 74 12.27 -3.61 1.35
N ILE A 75 12.85 -2.41 1.47
CA ILE A 75 12.42 -1.25 0.67
C ILE A 75 12.63 -1.44 -0.83
N ALA A 76 13.55 -2.33 -1.24
CA ALA A 76 13.78 -2.66 -2.65
C ALA A 76 12.60 -3.43 -3.27
N HIS A 77 11.65 -3.93 -2.48
CA HIS A 77 10.42 -4.53 -2.98
C HIS A 77 9.41 -3.45 -3.43
N PHE A 78 9.74 -2.77 -4.52
CA PHE A 78 9.04 -1.58 -5.03
C PHE A 78 7.53 -1.79 -5.27
N LYS A 79 7.10 -3.02 -5.59
CA LYS A 79 5.66 -3.35 -5.72
C LYS A 79 4.91 -3.22 -4.40
N ALA A 80 5.51 -3.64 -3.28
CA ALA A 80 4.95 -3.45 -1.96
C ALA A 80 4.93 -1.97 -1.56
N VAL A 81 6.00 -1.23 -1.86
CA VAL A 81 6.09 0.22 -1.63
C VAL A 81 4.99 0.97 -2.36
N PHE A 82 4.80 0.67 -3.66
CA PHE A 82 3.76 1.28 -4.47
C PHE A 82 2.36 0.98 -3.91
N LEU A 83 2.10 -0.29 -3.59
CA LEU A 83 0.81 -0.69 -3.05
C LEU A 83 0.53 -0.02 -1.69
N GLN A 84 1.53 0.06 -0.80
CA GLN A 84 1.39 0.75 0.48
C GLN A 84 1.09 2.23 0.31
N ALA A 85 1.81 2.91 -0.60
CA ALA A 85 1.58 4.32 -0.92
C ALA A 85 0.15 4.55 -1.43
N ARG A 86 -0.33 3.67 -2.32
CA ARG A 86 -1.69 3.73 -2.85
C ARG A 86 -2.76 3.56 -1.76
N GLU A 87 -2.53 2.66 -0.82
CA GLU A 87 -3.47 2.48 0.31
C GLU A 87 -3.43 3.66 1.29
N HIS A 88 -2.27 4.30 1.52
CA HIS A 88 -2.20 5.54 2.30
C HIS A 88 -2.89 6.71 1.58
N TYR A 89 -2.83 6.77 0.26
CA TYR A 89 -3.55 7.76 -0.55
C TYR A 89 -5.06 7.64 -0.37
N LYS A 90 -5.62 6.42 -0.39
CA LYS A 90 -7.04 6.17 -0.08
C LYS A 90 -7.46 6.71 1.31
N LEU A 91 -6.52 6.77 2.26
CA LEU A 91 -6.73 7.29 3.61
C LEU A 91 -6.37 8.77 3.78
N ARG A 92 -6.12 9.50 2.66
CA ARG A 92 -5.69 10.91 2.63
C ARG A 92 -4.44 11.19 3.50
N LYS A 93 -3.53 10.22 3.63
CA LYS A 93 -2.27 10.37 4.39
C LYS A 93 -1.15 10.93 3.52
N THR A 94 -1.37 12.12 2.98
CA THR A 94 -0.58 12.71 1.87
C THR A 94 0.93 12.79 2.12
N ASN A 95 1.35 13.06 3.35
CA ASN A 95 2.77 13.11 3.72
C ASN A 95 3.45 11.74 3.62
N ILE A 96 2.79 10.67 4.10
CA ILE A 96 3.31 9.30 4.04
C ILE A 96 3.38 8.83 2.58
N VAL A 97 2.37 9.17 1.79
CA VAL A 97 2.34 8.87 0.34
C VAL A 97 3.55 9.49 -0.35
N LYS A 98 3.84 10.77 -0.09
CA LYS A 98 5.00 11.47 -0.66
C LYS A 98 6.32 10.77 -0.31
N GLU A 99 6.51 10.37 0.95
CA GLU A 99 7.71 9.68 1.39
C GLU A 99 7.90 8.33 0.67
N LEU A 100 6.84 7.52 0.60
CA LEU A 100 6.89 6.21 -0.06
C LEU A 100 7.12 6.34 -1.57
N ILE A 101 6.55 7.36 -2.23
CA ILE A 101 6.80 7.65 -3.65
C ILE A 101 8.27 7.94 -3.89
N VAL A 102 8.90 8.78 -3.07
CA VAL A 102 10.32 9.13 -3.24
C VAL A 102 11.20 7.89 -3.12
N LYS A 103 10.97 7.06 -2.09
CA LYS A 103 11.71 5.81 -1.89
C LYS A 103 11.49 4.83 -3.04
N GLY A 104 10.25 4.65 -3.47
CA GLY A 104 9.88 3.74 -4.55
C GLY A 104 10.45 4.15 -5.91
N LEU A 105 10.43 5.45 -6.24
CA LEU A 105 11.03 5.98 -7.46
C LEU A 105 12.54 5.75 -7.51
N ALA A 106 13.25 6.00 -6.40
CA ALA A 106 14.70 5.77 -6.34
C ALA A 106 15.05 4.31 -6.69
N VAL A 107 14.34 3.35 -6.09
CA VAL A 107 14.52 1.92 -6.38
C VAL A 107 14.18 1.60 -7.84
N CYS A 108 13.06 2.10 -8.37
CA CYS A 108 12.64 1.78 -9.73
C CYS A 108 13.60 2.37 -10.79
N MET A 109 14.13 3.57 -10.56
CA MET A 109 15.13 4.18 -11.44
C MET A 109 16.44 3.39 -11.43
N GLU A 110 16.91 2.95 -10.26
CA GLU A 110 18.11 2.11 -10.14
C GLU A 110 17.95 0.77 -10.87
N LEU A 111 16.76 0.16 -10.78
CA LEU A 111 16.45 -1.11 -11.45
C LEU A 111 16.06 -0.96 -12.93
N GLY A 112 15.98 0.27 -13.47
CA GLY A 112 15.50 0.52 -14.84
C GLY A 112 14.03 0.12 -15.07
N ASN A 113 13.20 0.10 -14.03
CA ASN A 113 11.79 -0.30 -14.12
C ASN A 113 10.90 0.89 -14.51
N GLU A 114 10.81 1.17 -15.81
CA GLU A 114 10.02 2.30 -16.33
C GLU A 114 8.52 2.22 -15.99
N GLU A 115 7.93 1.02 -16.03
CA GLU A 115 6.51 0.80 -15.72
C GLU A 115 6.16 1.36 -14.34
N TYR A 116 6.95 1.00 -13.31
CA TYR A 116 6.67 1.48 -11.96
C TYR A 116 7.08 2.93 -11.75
N VAL A 117 8.06 3.46 -12.49
CA VAL A 117 8.31 4.91 -12.52
C VAL A 117 7.04 5.66 -12.95
N TYR A 118 6.35 5.21 -14.00
CA TYR A 118 5.07 5.81 -14.41
C TYR A 118 3.99 5.66 -13.34
N HIS A 119 3.83 4.47 -12.75
CA HIS A 119 2.85 4.26 -11.68
C HIS A 119 3.06 5.20 -10.49
N PHE A 120 4.30 5.35 -10.01
CA PHE A 120 4.62 6.27 -8.93
C PHE A 120 4.39 7.74 -9.32
N ASN A 121 4.71 8.13 -10.55
CA ASN A 121 4.47 9.49 -11.02
C ASN A 121 2.97 9.83 -11.11
N ILE A 122 2.13 8.88 -11.55
CA ILE A 122 0.67 9.05 -11.53
C ILE A 122 0.19 9.24 -10.09
N LEU A 123 0.65 8.39 -9.16
CA LEU A 123 0.28 8.51 -7.75
C LEU A 123 0.76 9.83 -7.13
N ARG A 124 1.92 10.35 -7.57
CA ARG A 124 2.44 11.66 -7.15
C ARG A 124 1.50 12.78 -7.56
N SER A 125 1.09 12.84 -8.82
CA SER A 125 0.15 13.85 -9.30
C SER A 125 -1.19 13.79 -8.56
N LEU A 126 -1.74 12.58 -8.37
CA LEU A 126 -2.96 12.40 -7.58
C LEU A 126 -2.83 12.92 -6.13
N ASN A 127 -1.67 12.67 -5.51
CA ASN A 127 -1.42 13.11 -4.14
C ASN A 127 -1.25 14.64 -4.05
N GLU A 128 -0.63 15.27 -5.05
CA GLU A 128 -0.49 16.73 -5.13
C GLU A 128 -1.85 17.41 -5.27
N ASP A 129 -2.71 16.89 -6.15
CA ASP A 129 -4.09 17.38 -6.30
C ASP A 129 -4.89 17.27 -4.98
N GLU A 130 -4.72 16.16 -4.25
CA GLU A 130 -5.38 15.96 -2.96
C GLU A 130 -4.88 16.96 -1.90
N VAL A 131 -3.58 17.28 -1.88
CA VAL A 131 -3.02 18.31 -1.00
C VAL A 131 -3.63 19.68 -1.28
N ILE A 132 -3.80 20.05 -2.56
CA ILE A 132 -4.42 21.32 -2.94
C ILE A 132 -5.86 21.39 -2.43
N LYS A 133 -6.65 20.33 -2.64
CA LYS A 133 -8.05 20.27 -2.15
C LYS A 133 -8.13 20.42 -0.64
N LEU A 134 -7.27 19.73 0.12
CA LEU A 134 -7.22 19.85 1.58
C LEU A 134 -6.90 21.30 2.03
N LEU A 135 -6.01 22.00 1.32
CA LEU A 135 -5.71 23.40 1.61
C LEU A 135 -6.91 24.32 1.35
N GLU A 136 -7.67 24.08 0.28
CA GLU A 136 -8.89 24.83 -0.04
C GLU A 136 -9.99 24.60 1.01
N GLU A 137 -10.19 23.35 1.45
CA GLU A 137 -11.12 23.00 2.53
C GLU A 137 -10.78 23.76 3.82
N VAL A 138 -9.51 23.76 4.24
CA VAL A 138 -9.04 24.47 5.45
C VAL A 138 -9.25 25.98 5.32
N LYS A 139 -8.91 26.58 4.16
CA LYS A 139 -9.15 28.01 3.91
C LYS A 139 -10.62 28.37 4.06
N LYS A 140 -11.54 27.56 3.51
CA LYS A 140 -12.98 27.79 3.62
C LYS A 140 -13.45 27.77 5.08
N VAL A 141 -12.99 26.81 5.87
CA VAL A 141 -13.30 26.74 7.31
C VAL A 141 -12.77 27.96 8.06
N PHE A 142 -11.54 28.40 7.76
CA PHE A 142 -10.96 29.60 8.38
C PHE A 142 -11.74 30.88 8.03
N LEU A 143 -12.15 31.06 6.77
CA LEU A 143 -12.94 32.22 6.36
C LEU A 143 -14.34 32.23 6.99
N THR A 144 -14.98 31.06 7.07
CA THR A 144 -16.33 30.91 7.66
C THR A 144 -16.33 31.08 9.18
N SER A 145 -15.25 30.64 9.86
CA SER A 145 -15.09 30.90 11.29
C SER A 145 -14.82 32.38 11.56
N LYS A 146 -14.04 33.06 10.70
CA LYS A 146 -13.80 34.50 10.81
C LYS A 146 -15.08 35.32 10.62
N SER A 147 -15.91 35.03 9.62
CA SER A 147 -17.20 35.75 9.44
C SER A 147 -18.14 35.60 10.64
N LYS A 148 -18.19 34.42 11.27
CA LYS A 148 -18.95 34.20 12.52
C LYS A 148 -18.40 34.98 13.72
N VAL A 149 -17.08 35.13 13.84
CA VAL A 149 -16.43 35.85 14.95
C VAL A 149 -16.59 37.36 14.82
N TYR A 150 -16.61 37.90 13.59
CA TYR A 150 -16.69 39.35 13.35
C TYR A 150 -18.11 39.85 13.01
N GLY A 151 -19.13 39.00 13.05
CA GLY A 151 -20.54 39.44 12.95
C GLY A 151 -20.90 40.15 11.65
N ILE A 152 -20.22 39.84 10.54
CA ILE A 152 -20.54 40.40 9.23
C ILE A 152 -21.47 39.41 8.53
N SER A 153 -22.77 39.53 8.80
CA SER A 153 -23.85 38.86 8.05
C SER A 153 -24.39 39.78 6.97
#